data_AF-A0A2C5YS86-F1
#
_entry.id   AF-A0A2C5YS86-F1
#
_cell.length_a   1.000
_cell.length_b   1.000
_cell.length_c   1.000
_cell.angle_alpha   90.00
_cell.angle_beta   90.00
_cell.angle_gamma   90.00
#
_symmetry.space_group_name_H-M   'P 1'
#
loop_
_entity.id
_entity.type
_entity.pdbx_description
1 polymer ?
#
loop_
_entity_poly.entity_id
_entity_poly.type
_entity_poly.pdbx_seq_one_letter_code
_entity_poly.pdbx_strand_id
1 'polypeptide(L)'
;MAPFAATFDPALLAGFHAVAYGPLRFLAGPAPDGAAAVMLLGWDSREAHLAHKGDGKHIDKHIHHVRQDRESVDVYHVSLSEL
;
A
#
# COMPACT_ATOMS: atom_id res chain seq x y z
N MET A 1 -6.91 3.09 -16.10
CA MET A 1 -7.56 2.62 -14.85
C MET A 1 -6.52 1.83 -14.06
N ALA A 2 -6.46 2.05 -12.77
CA ALA A 2 -5.35 1.79 -11.86
C ALA A 2 -5.00 0.27 -11.71
N PRO A 3 -3.86 -0.24 -12.26
CA PRO A 3 -3.58 -1.68 -12.27
C PRO A 3 -3.31 -2.27 -10.88
N PHE A 4 -2.92 -1.48 -9.89
CA PHE A 4 -2.62 -2.00 -8.55
C PHE A 4 -3.89 -2.35 -7.75
N ALA A 5 -4.87 -1.46 -7.67
CA ALA A 5 -6.10 -1.73 -6.92
C ALA A 5 -6.89 -2.91 -7.51
N ALA A 6 -6.81 -3.10 -8.84
CA ALA A 6 -7.49 -4.18 -9.54
C ALA A 6 -6.96 -5.58 -9.18
N THR A 7 -5.80 -5.70 -8.55
CA THR A 7 -5.26 -7.01 -8.13
C THR A 7 -5.85 -7.47 -6.79
N PHE A 8 -6.43 -6.56 -6.01
CA PHE A 8 -6.96 -6.87 -4.68
C PHE A 8 -8.40 -7.37 -4.77
N ASP A 9 -8.58 -8.66 -4.55
CA ASP A 9 -9.89 -9.30 -4.41
C ASP A 9 -10.11 -9.69 -2.93
N PRO A 10 -11.08 -9.07 -2.22
CA PRO A 10 -11.42 -9.43 -0.85
C PRO A 10 -11.77 -10.92 -0.67
N ALA A 11 -12.26 -11.61 -1.72
CA ALA A 11 -12.56 -13.03 -1.66
C ALA A 11 -11.28 -13.91 -1.62
N LEU A 12 -10.14 -13.38 -2.05
CA LEU A 12 -8.85 -14.08 -2.12
C LEU A 12 -7.86 -13.61 -1.03
N LEU A 13 -8.14 -12.49 -0.37
CA LEU A 13 -7.28 -11.87 0.62
C LEU A 13 -8.02 -11.80 1.96
N ALA A 14 -7.88 -12.86 2.76
CA ALA A 14 -8.56 -12.97 4.05
C ALA A 14 -8.26 -11.75 4.94
N GLY A 15 -9.33 -11.07 5.37
CA GLY A 15 -9.28 -9.89 6.22
C GLY A 15 -8.86 -8.59 5.52
N PHE A 16 -8.82 -8.54 4.19
CA PHE A 16 -8.62 -7.31 3.42
C PHE A 16 -9.94 -6.56 3.22
N HIS A 17 -9.93 -5.23 3.39
CA HIS A 17 -11.12 -4.38 3.31
C HIS A 17 -11.07 -3.33 2.21
N ALA A 18 -9.90 -2.70 2.02
CA ALA A 18 -9.81 -1.53 1.15
C ALA A 18 -8.38 -1.27 0.66
N VAL A 19 -8.27 -0.68 -0.54
CA VAL A 19 -7.02 -0.15 -1.09
C VAL A 19 -7.27 1.25 -1.63
N ALA A 20 -6.40 2.18 -1.26
CA ALA A 20 -6.28 3.49 -1.89
C ALA A 20 -4.81 3.75 -2.19
N TYR A 21 -4.53 4.28 -3.38
CA TYR A 21 -3.15 4.62 -3.76
C TYR A 21 -3.11 5.75 -4.77
N GLY A 22 -1.99 6.46 -4.81
CA GLY A 22 -1.80 7.54 -5.77
C GLY A 22 -0.56 8.39 -5.50
N PRO A 23 -0.27 9.34 -6.40
CA PRO A 23 0.84 10.26 -6.22
C PRO A 23 0.62 11.17 -5.01
N LEU A 24 1.70 11.50 -4.31
CA LEU A 24 1.70 12.50 -3.25
C LEU A 24 2.04 13.87 -3.80
N ARG A 25 1.42 14.90 -3.23
CA ARG A 25 1.82 16.30 -3.39
C ARG A 25 2.38 16.80 -2.07
N PHE A 26 3.66 17.17 -2.06
CA PHE A 26 4.29 17.78 -0.89
C PHE A 26 3.81 19.22 -0.72
N LEU A 27 3.33 19.56 0.48
CA LEU A 27 2.77 20.89 0.79
C LEU A 27 3.75 21.79 1.57
N ALA A 28 4.79 21.22 2.18
CA ALA A 28 5.81 21.96 2.93
C ALA A 28 7.12 21.16 3.04
N GLY A 29 8.24 21.88 3.17
CA GLY A 29 9.60 21.31 3.23
C GLY A 29 10.22 21.07 1.85
N PRO A 30 11.53 20.77 1.79
CA PRO A 30 12.14 20.31 0.54
C PRO A 30 11.45 19.01 0.12
N ALA A 31 10.86 19.01 -1.08
CA ALA A 31 10.39 17.76 -1.67
C ALA A 31 11.62 16.87 -1.89
N PRO A 32 11.57 15.57 -1.53
CA PRO A 32 12.61 14.64 -1.94
C PRO A 32 12.72 14.65 -3.46
N ASP A 33 13.92 14.43 -3.97
CA ASP A 33 14.14 14.34 -5.41
C ASP A 33 13.30 13.18 -5.97
N GLY A 34 12.47 13.46 -6.97
CA GLY A 34 11.64 12.46 -7.66
C GLY A 34 10.16 12.45 -7.29
N ALA A 35 9.45 11.44 -7.79
CA ALA A 35 8.03 11.25 -7.57
C ALA A 35 7.77 10.38 -6.33
N ALA A 36 6.81 10.79 -5.50
CA ALA A 36 6.36 9.99 -4.36
C ALA A 36 4.92 9.50 -4.56
N ALA A 37 4.62 8.33 -4.01
CA ALA A 37 3.29 7.76 -3.99
C ALA A 37 2.96 7.25 -2.57
N VAL A 38 1.67 7.25 -2.24
CA VAL A 38 1.15 6.66 -1.00
C VAL A 38 0.28 5.45 -1.34
N MET A 39 0.28 4.50 -0.43
CA MET A 39 -0.60 3.34 -0.45
C MET A 39 -1.20 3.16 0.95
N LEU A 40 -2.52 3.06 1.00
CA LEU A 40 -3.31 2.79 2.19
C LEU A 40 -4.01 1.45 1.98
N LEU A 41 -3.75 0.49 2.86
CA LEU A 41 -4.36 -0.84 2.81
C LEU A 41 -5.11 -1.09 4.12
N GLY A 42 -6.41 -1.35 4.02
CA GLY A 42 -7.27 -1.70 5.15
C GLY A 42 -7.28 -3.20 5.39
N TRP A 43 -7.02 -3.61 6.63
CA TRP A 43 -7.01 -5.01 7.05
C TRP A 43 -7.67 -5.18 8.43
N ASP A 44 -8.20 -6.37 8.71
CA ASP A 44 -8.74 -6.76 10.03
C ASP A 44 -7.72 -6.55 11.15
N SER A 45 -6.45 -6.86 10.88
CA SER A 45 -5.37 -6.69 11.83
C SER A 45 -4.02 -6.49 11.15
N ARG A 46 -3.02 -6.11 11.94
CA ARG A 46 -1.62 -6.07 11.51
C ARG A 46 -1.15 -7.44 11.02
N GLU A 47 -1.52 -8.51 11.71
CA GLU A 47 -1.14 -9.89 11.39
C GLU A 47 -1.75 -10.33 10.06
N ALA A 48 -3.02 -9.99 9.80
CA ALA A 48 -3.67 -10.25 8.53
C ALA A 48 -2.89 -9.59 7.37
N HIS A 49 -2.56 -8.31 7.50
CA HIS A 49 -1.69 -7.64 6.51
C HIS A 49 -0.32 -8.32 6.36
N LEU A 50 0.36 -8.65 7.46
CA LEU A 50 1.70 -9.25 7.42
C LEU A 50 1.72 -10.64 6.77
N ALA A 51 0.64 -11.41 6.84
CA ALA A 51 0.52 -12.70 6.15
C ALA A 51 0.59 -12.57 4.61
N HIS A 52 0.25 -11.38 4.09
CA HIS A 52 0.19 -11.05 2.67
C HIS A 52 1.30 -10.09 2.20
N LYS A 53 2.28 -9.76 3.06
CA LYS A 53 3.44 -8.92 2.76
C LYS A 53 4.74 -9.73 2.76
N GLY A 54 5.67 -9.41 1.86
CA GLY A 54 6.98 -10.06 1.77
C GLY A 54 7.15 -10.89 0.50
N ASP A 55 8.35 -11.42 0.28
CA ASP A 55 8.74 -12.04 -0.98
C ASP A 55 7.74 -13.11 -1.46
N GLY A 56 7.27 -12.94 -2.70
CA GLY A 56 6.31 -13.85 -3.34
C GLY A 56 4.86 -13.69 -2.85
N LYS A 57 4.58 -12.80 -1.91
CA LYS A 57 3.23 -12.48 -1.44
C LYS A 57 2.52 -11.48 -2.36
N HIS A 58 1.22 -11.30 -2.12
CA HIS A 58 0.34 -10.57 -3.04
C HIS A 58 0.78 -9.12 -3.25
N ILE A 59 1.12 -8.40 -2.19
CA ILE A 59 1.54 -6.99 -2.27
C ILE A 59 2.83 -6.88 -3.08
N ASP A 60 3.85 -7.67 -2.74
CA ASP A 60 5.17 -7.63 -3.37
C ASP A 60 5.12 -8.02 -4.85
N LYS A 61 4.26 -8.96 -5.24
CA LYS A 61 4.03 -9.34 -6.64
C LYS A 61 3.50 -8.19 -7.50
N HIS A 62 2.69 -7.30 -6.93
CA HIS A 62 1.98 -6.26 -7.68
C HIS A 62 2.50 -4.84 -7.39
N ILE A 63 3.41 -4.66 -6.44
CA ILE A 63 3.94 -3.34 -6.05
C ILE A 63 4.60 -2.57 -7.22
N HIS A 64 5.02 -3.29 -8.26
CA HIS A 64 5.58 -2.73 -9.49
C HIS A 64 4.60 -1.81 -10.25
N HIS A 65 3.29 -1.92 -9.98
CA HIS A 65 2.27 -1.01 -10.51
C HIS A 65 2.24 0.36 -9.82
N VAL A 66 2.85 0.47 -8.63
CA VAL A 66 2.90 1.70 -7.83
C VAL A 66 4.28 2.35 -7.91
N ARG A 67 5.34 1.56 -8.08
CA ARG A 67 6.73 2.04 -8.16
C ARG A 67 7.58 1.14 -9.05
N GLN A 68 8.67 1.68 -9.60
CA GLN A 68 9.65 0.89 -10.35
C GLN A 68 10.83 0.45 -9.48
N ASP A 69 11.36 1.35 -8.67
CA ASP A 69 12.49 1.10 -7.77
C ASP A 69 12.15 1.39 -6.30
N ARG A 70 13.01 0.94 -5.39
CA ARG A 70 12.85 1.13 -3.95
C ARG A 70 14.05 1.87 -3.38
N GLU A 71 13.95 3.19 -3.27
CA GLU A 71 14.90 3.98 -2.47
C GLU A 71 14.56 3.88 -0.97
N SER A 72 13.27 3.95 -0.61
CA SER A 72 12.82 3.83 0.78
C SER A 72 11.36 3.35 0.87
N VAL A 73 10.99 2.79 2.03
CA VAL A 73 9.59 2.48 2.39
C VAL A 73 9.42 2.66 3.88
N ASP A 74 8.51 3.55 4.25
CA ASP A 74 7.99 3.62 5.61
C ASP A 74 6.64 2.91 5.68
N VAL A 75 6.48 2.02 6.66
CA VAL A 75 5.23 1.28 6.88
C VAL A 75 4.73 1.57 8.28
N TYR A 76 3.51 2.06 8.37
CA TYR A 76 2.83 2.36 9.62
C TYR A 76 1.55 1.53 9.74
N HIS A 77 1.35 0.90 10.89
CA HIS A 77 0.10 0.26 11.26
C HIS A 77 -0.66 1.20 12.18
N VAL A 78 -1.80 1.70 11.71
CA VAL A 78 -2.66 2.61 12.46
C VAL A 78 -3.98 1.91 12.70
N SER A 79 -4.34 1.71 13.97
CA SER A 79 -5.68 1.26 14.34
C SER A 79 -6.62 2.45 14.26
N LEU A 80 -7.51 2.47 13.25
CA LEU A 80 -8.56 3.47 13.17
C LEU A 80 -9.64 3.10 14.17
N SER A 81 -9.81 3.91 15.21
CA SER A 81 -10.86 3.71 16.22
C SER A 81 -12.22 4.26 15.77
N GLU A 82 -12.23 5.21 14.82
CA GLU A 82 -13.42 5.86 14.26
C GLU A 82 -13.13 6.25 12.80
N LEU A 83 -14.14 6.18 11.92
CA LEU A 83 -14.10 6.57 10.50
C LEU A 83 -14.95 7.80 10.24
#